data_AF-A0A7Z9JF32-F1
#
_entry.id   AF-A0A7Z9JF32-F1
#
_cell.length_a   1.000
_cell.length_b   1.000
_cell.length_c   1.000
_cell.angle_alpha   90.00
_cell.angle_beta   90.00
_cell.angle_gamma   90.00
#
_symmetry.space_group_name_H-M   'P 1'
#
loop_
_entity.id
_entity.type
_entity.pdbx_description
1 polymer ?
#
loop_
_entity_poly.entity_id
_entity_poly.type
_entity_poly.pdbx_seq_one_letter_code
_entity_poly.pdbx_strand_id
1 'polypeptide(L)'
;MRIVRAEVAYTDQLRTFSCYFFGDTMTTDPTPKPTTPEIQVDSDWKAEAQAEKDRLIAAEEKADEKAEAREIPEANFRGLLGTLASQALMGLGMHQDPSGNGVMVDLEGSKFTIDLLEMLVEKTQGNLSEEESTELKQLTQELQNRFVQIAQLVAAQMQEGAQAPAAQTPSGIIDPTA
;
A
#
# COMPACT_ATOMS: atom_id res chain seq x y z
N MET A 1 -22.16 -2.85 -23.41
CA MET A 1 -23.62 -2.64 -23.21
C MET A 1 -24.25 -3.98 -22.88
N ARG A 2 -24.92 -4.06 -21.71
CA ARG A 2 -25.85 -5.11 -21.23
C ARG A 2 -25.30 -6.38 -20.57
N ILE A 3 -25.35 -6.30 -19.24
CA ILE A 3 -25.69 -7.30 -18.22
C ILE A 3 -26.61 -8.43 -18.75
N VAL A 4 -26.30 -9.69 -18.41
CA VAL A 4 -27.33 -10.72 -18.17
C VAL A 4 -26.88 -11.65 -17.03
N ARG A 5 -27.62 -11.60 -15.92
CA ARG A 5 -27.62 -12.56 -14.80
C ARG A 5 -27.97 -13.96 -15.31
N ALA A 6 -27.24 -14.97 -14.85
CA ALA A 6 -27.63 -16.37 -14.96
C ALA A 6 -27.86 -16.94 -13.56
N GLU A 7 -29.09 -17.39 -13.34
CA GLU A 7 -29.64 -17.98 -12.14
C GLU A 7 -29.90 -19.45 -12.48
N VAL A 8 -29.18 -20.41 -11.90
CA VAL A 8 -29.51 -21.83 -12.02
C VAL A 8 -29.08 -22.60 -10.77
N ALA A 9 -30.10 -22.94 -9.98
CA ALA A 9 -30.36 -24.23 -9.34
C ALA A 9 -29.17 -25.09 -8.88
N TYR A 10 -29.01 -25.19 -7.56
CA TYR A 10 -28.26 -26.23 -6.87
C TYR A 10 -29.18 -27.45 -6.66
N THR A 11 -29.13 -28.37 -7.62
CA THR A 11 -29.64 -29.76 -7.57
C THR A 11 -28.87 -30.57 -6.52
N ASP A 12 -29.54 -31.18 -5.54
CA ASP A 12 -30.06 -32.56 -5.51
C ASP A 12 -29.07 -33.57 -4.90
N GLN A 13 -29.63 -34.56 -4.16
CA GLN A 13 -29.02 -35.68 -3.43
C GLN A 13 -28.29 -35.31 -2.11
N LEU A 14 -28.61 -35.88 -0.95
CA LEU A 14 -28.80 -37.29 -0.62
C LEU A 14 -29.88 -37.43 0.48
N ARG A 15 -30.99 -38.14 0.25
CA ARG A 15 -31.16 -39.60 0.40
C ARG A 15 -30.79 -40.17 1.77
N THR A 16 -31.84 -40.72 2.41
CA THR A 16 -31.89 -41.92 3.26
C THR A 16 -31.57 -41.77 4.74
N PHE A 17 -32.28 -42.59 5.53
CA PHE A 17 -32.35 -42.75 6.99
C PHE A 17 -33.47 -41.94 7.66
N SER A 18 -34.43 -42.52 8.40
CA SER A 18 -34.82 -43.90 8.64
C SER A 18 -36.20 -43.80 9.29
N CYS A 19 -37.14 -44.65 8.88
CA CYS A 19 -38.41 -44.82 9.56
C CYS A 19 -38.16 -45.37 10.98
N TYR A 20 -38.75 -44.75 12.01
CA TYR A 20 -39.29 -45.50 13.14
C TYR A 20 -40.56 -44.82 13.67
N PHE A 21 -41.59 -45.64 13.74
CA PHE A 21 -42.99 -45.38 13.98
C PHE A 21 -43.29 -46.04 15.33
N PHE A 22 -43.59 -45.26 16.36
CA PHE A 22 -44.12 -45.71 17.66
C PHE A 22 -44.64 -44.42 18.34
N GLY A 23 -45.91 -44.22 18.67
CA GLY A 23 -46.89 -45.12 19.25
C GLY A 23 -47.51 -44.35 20.44
N ASP A 24 -48.57 -43.61 20.13
CA ASP A 24 -49.68 -43.08 20.94
C ASP A 24 -49.64 -43.21 22.49
N THR A 25 -49.68 -42.07 23.21
CA THR A 25 -50.62 -41.84 24.33
C THR A 25 -50.93 -40.35 24.51
N MET A 26 -52.22 -40.03 24.43
CA MET A 26 -52.88 -38.74 24.54
C MET A 26 -52.67 -38.01 25.88
N THR A 27 -52.53 -36.68 25.85
CA THR A 27 -53.07 -35.78 26.88
C THR A 27 -53.33 -34.39 26.26
N THR A 28 -54.61 -34.18 25.98
CA THR A 28 -55.40 -32.92 26.00
C THR A 28 -54.81 -31.64 25.41
N ASP A 29 -55.40 -31.22 24.28
CA ASP A 29 -55.51 -29.83 23.83
C ASP A 29 -56.42 -29.01 24.78
N PRO A 30 -56.19 -27.69 24.91
CA PRO A 30 -57.08 -26.78 24.18
C PRO A 30 -56.36 -25.59 23.50
N THR A 31 -56.63 -25.43 22.20
CA THR A 31 -56.28 -24.32 21.30
C THR A 31 -57.06 -23.03 21.62
N PRO A 32 -56.83 -21.86 20.96
CA PRO A 32 -55.58 -21.22 20.48
C PRO A 32 -55.52 -19.70 20.85
N LYS A 33 -54.33 -19.09 20.93
CA LYS A 33 -54.16 -17.61 20.82
C LYS A 33 -52.99 -17.30 19.90
N PRO A 34 -53.18 -16.63 18.75
CA PRO A 34 -52.07 -16.13 17.97
C PRO A 34 -51.63 -14.81 18.61
N THR A 35 -50.41 -14.76 19.15
CA THR A 35 -49.77 -13.49 19.45
C THR A 35 -48.40 -13.55 18.82
N THR A 36 -48.41 -13.07 17.58
CA THR A 36 -47.35 -12.48 16.77
C THR A 36 -45.99 -12.38 17.50
N PRO A 37 -44.90 -12.93 16.93
CA PRO A 37 -43.57 -12.60 17.44
C PRO A 37 -43.37 -11.10 17.26
N GLU A 38 -43.29 -10.36 18.36
CA GLU A 38 -42.91 -8.96 18.34
C GLU A 38 -41.44 -8.91 17.93
N ILE A 39 -41.22 -8.57 16.67
CA ILE A 39 -39.92 -8.38 16.04
C ILE A 39 -39.23 -7.24 16.81
N GLN A 40 -38.39 -7.59 17.78
CA GLN A 40 -37.46 -6.64 18.43
C GLN A 40 -36.24 -6.43 17.52
N VAL A 41 -36.47 -5.91 16.32
CA VAL A 41 -35.43 -5.58 15.32
C VAL A 41 -35.45 -4.08 15.08
N ASP A 42 -35.60 -3.27 16.14
CA ASP A 42 -35.67 -1.82 15.95
C ASP A 42 -34.85 -0.98 16.94
N SER A 43 -34.18 -1.63 17.89
CA SER A 43 -33.32 -0.97 18.89
C SER A 43 -31.85 -1.32 18.69
N ASP A 44 -31.50 -2.59 18.47
CA ASP A 44 -30.10 -3.02 18.34
C ASP A 44 -29.44 -2.56 17.03
N TRP A 45 -30.17 -2.52 15.91
CA TRP A 45 -29.60 -2.05 14.64
C TRP A 45 -29.49 -0.52 14.57
N LYS A 46 -30.39 0.22 15.22
CA LYS A 46 -30.33 1.69 15.29
C LYS A 46 -29.21 2.14 16.23
N ALA A 47 -28.98 1.40 17.31
CA ALA A 47 -27.85 1.64 18.20
C ALA A 47 -26.50 1.39 17.50
N GLU A 48 -26.38 0.30 16.74
CA GLU A 48 -25.16 0.02 15.97
C GLU A 48 -24.95 1.03 14.83
N ALA A 49 -26.01 1.40 14.10
CA ALA A 49 -25.94 2.42 13.06
C ALA A 49 -25.59 3.81 13.60
N GLN A 50 -26.06 4.16 14.79
CA GLN A 50 -25.72 5.41 15.47
C GLN A 50 -24.28 5.38 15.98
N ALA A 51 -23.84 4.27 16.58
CA ALA A 51 -22.46 4.10 17.03
C ALA A 51 -21.46 4.18 15.87
N GLU A 52 -21.80 3.62 14.71
CA GLU A 52 -20.96 3.73 13.51
C GLU A 52 -20.98 5.15 12.93
N LYS A 53 -22.14 5.83 12.92
CA LYS A 53 -22.23 7.24 12.51
C LYS A 53 -21.41 8.16 13.41
N ASP A 54 -21.49 7.99 14.73
CA ASP A 54 -20.74 8.80 15.69
C ASP A 54 -19.24 8.51 15.61
N ARG A 55 -18.85 7.26 15.32
CA ARG A 55 -17.45 6.90 15.03
C ARG A 55 -16.94 7.58 13.76
N LEU A 56 -17.74 7.62 12.68
CA LEU A 56 -17.38 8.28 11.43
C LEU A 56 -17.24 9.79 11.62
N ILE A 57 -18.17 10.43 12.34
CA ILE A 57 -18.10 11.86 12.66
C ILE A 57 -16.85 12.15 13.50
N ALA A 58 -16.57 11.35 14.54
CA ALA A 58 -15.36 11.53 15.35
C ALA A 58 -14.06 11.27 14.57
N ALA A 59 -14.08 10.41 13.54
CA ALA A 59 -12.94 10.20 12.65
C ALA A 59 -12.77 11.35 11.67
N GLU A 60 -13.87 11.94 11.19
CA GLU A 60 -13.90 13.11 10.30
C GLU A 60 -13.43 14.37 11.05
N GLU A 61 -13.93 14.61 12.27
CA GLU A 61 -13.47 15.69 13.15
C GLU A 61 -11.97 15.57 13.48
N LYS A 62 -11.48 14.36 13.77
CA LYS A 62 -10.03 14.13 13.98
C LYS A 62 -9.21 14.29 12.71
N ALA A 63 -9.77 13.98 11.54
CA ALA A 63 -9.12 14.19 10.26
C ALA A 63 -9.04 15.69 9.93
N ASP A 64 -10.09 16.43 10.23
CA ASP A 64 -10.19 17.88 10.08
C ASP A 64 -9.26 18.60 11.07
N GLU A 65 -9.23 18.24 12.35
CA GLU A 65 -8.26 18.76 13.33
C GLU A 65 -6.81 18.52 12.88
N LYS A 66 -6.54 17.33 12.34
CA LYS A 66 -5.21 16.99 11.80
C LYS A 66 -4.90 17.71 10.48
N ALA A 67 -5.92 18.10 9.72
CA ALA A 67 -5.78 18.91 8.51
C ALA A 67 -5.55 20.39 8.86
N GLU A 68 -6.27 20.93 9.85
CA GLU A 68 -6.10 22.28 10.37
C GLU A 68 -4.73 22.46 11.07
N ALA A 69 -4.22 21.43 11.74
CA ALA A 69 -2.87 21.44 12.33
C ALA A 69 -1.73 21.36 11.30
N ARG A 70 -2.01 21.12 10.01
CA ARG A 70 -1.00 21.19 8.94
C ARG A 70 -0.90 22.63 8.43
N GLU A 71 -0.21 23.48 9.18
CA GLU A 71 0.22 24.76 8.65
C GLU A 71 1.15 24.52 7.45
N ILE A 72 0.71 24.91 6.25
CA ILE A 72 1.55 24.82 5.05
C ILE A 72 2.64 25.88 5.20
N PRO A 73 3.93 25.50 5.20
CA PRO A 73 5.01 26.47 5.37
C PRO A 73 4.97 27.50 4.24
N GLU A 74 5.31 28.75 4.56
CA GLU A 74 5.42 29.81 3.55
C GLU A 74 6.39 29.40 2.45
N ALA A 75 5.95 29.52 1.20
CA ALA A 75 6.76 29.16 0.04
C ALA A 75 7.98 30.10 -0.06
N ASN A 76 9.18 29.52 0.00
CA ASN A 76 10.44 30.23 -0.16
C ASN A 76 11.43 29.40 -1.00
N PHE A 77 12.44 30.07 -1.57
CA PHE A 77 13.39 29.44 -2.50
C PHE A 77 14.14 28.27 -1.86
N ARG A 78 14.66 28.44 -0.64
CA ARG A 78 15.31 27.36 0.12
C ARG A 78 14.39 26.16 0.35
N GLY A 79 13.11 26.40 0.65
CA GLY A 79 12.10 25.37 0.82
C GLY A 79 11.83 24.59 -0.47
N LEU A 80 11.81 25.27 -1.62
CA LEU A 80 11.75 24.63 -2.93
C LEU A 80 12.97 23.73 -3.15
N LEU A 81 14.18 24.25 -2.92
CA LEU A 81 15.43 23.48 -3.07
C LEU A 81 15.43 22.25 -2.15
N GLY A 82 15.02 22.40 -0.88
CA GLY A 82 14.95 21.30 0.07
C GLY A 82 13.94 20.22 -0.34
N THR A 83 12.81 20.62 -0.93
CA THR A 83 11.81 19.68 -1.44
C THR A 83 12.35 18.87 -2.62
N LEU A 84 13.01 19.54 -3.58
CA LEU A 84 13.65 18.88 -4.72
C LEU A 84 14.82 17.99 -4.27
N ALA A 85 15.65 18.46 -3.33
CA ALA A 85 16.73 17.66 -2.77
C ALA A 85 16.21 16.38 -2.11
N SER A 86 15.12 16.47 -1.35
CA SER A 86 14.49 15.32 -0.69
C SER A 86 14.00 14.29 -1.70
N GLN A 87 13.39 14.73 -2.81
CA GLN A 87 12.95 13.85 -3.90
C GLN A 87 14.14 13.15 -4.57
N ALA A 88 15.21 13.89 -4.88
CA ALA A 88 16.42 13.31 -5.47
C ALA A 88 17.07 12.27 -4.54
N LEU A 89 17.21 12.59 -3.25
CA LEU A 89 17.78 11.69 -2.25
C LEU A 89 16.93 10.45 -2.00
N MET A 90 15.60 10.60 -2.01
CA MET A 90 14.68 9.46 -1.90
C MET A 90 14.86 8.50 -3.07
N GLY A 91 14.97 9.02 -4.30
CA GLY A 91 15.28 8.20 -5.48
C GLY A 91 16.64 7.49 -5.39
N LEU A 92 17.64 8.07 -4.73
CA LEU A 92 18.93 7.41 -4.48
C LEU A 92 18.88 6.29 -3.42
N GLY A 93 17.71 6.01 -2.83
CA GLY A 93 17.59 5.00 -1.78
C GLY A 93 18.16 5.45 -0.43
N MET A 94 18.30 6.76 -0.19
CA MET A 94 18.71 7.30 1.11
C MET A 94 17.60 7.17 2.18
N HIS A 95 16.44 6.60 1.83
CA HIS A 95 15.35 6.27 2.75
C HIS A 95 14.93 4.82 2.56
N GLN A 96 14.79 4.12 3.69
CA GLN A 96 14.29 2.75 3.73
C GLN A 96 12.76 2.74 3.71
N ASP A 97 12.16 1.80 2.99
CA ASP A 97 10.72 1.55 3.07
C ASP A 97 10.39 1.08 4.51
N PRO A 98 9.47 1.74 5.24
CA PRO A 98 9.04 1.29 6.57
C PRO A 98 8.41 -0.11 6.56
N SER A 99 8.04 -0.64 5.40
CA SER A 99 7.51 -1.99 5.20
C SER A 99 8.60 -3.07 5.12
N GLY A 100 9.88 -2.70 5.15
CA GLY A 100 11.00 -3.63 5.28
C GLY A 100 11.40 -4.40 4.01
N ASN A 101 10.91 -4.00 2.82
CA ASN A 101 11.16 -4.69 1.55
C ASN A 101 12.52 -4.35 0.89
N GLY A 102 13.43 -3.69 1.61
CA GLY A 102 14.74 -3.27 1.11
C GLY A 102 14.78 -1.83 0.62
N VAL A 103 15.97 -1.40 0.18
CA VAL A 103 16.19 -0.05 -0.37
C VAL A 103 15.76 -0.06 -1.84
N MET A 104 14.63 0.58 -2.14
CA MET A 104 14.21 0.83 -3.52
C MET A 104 14.97 2.03 -4.06
N VAL A 105 15.89 1.80 -5.00
CA VAL A 105 16.63 2.85 -5.69
C VAL A 105 15.93 3.15 -7.02
N ASP A 106 15.40 4.36 -7.16
CA ASP A 106 14.90 4.93 -8.41
C ASP A 106 15.93 5.93 -8.95
N LEU A 107 16.90 5.40 -9.71
CA LEU A 107 17.92 6.21 -10.36
C LEU A 107 17.31 7.17 -11.41
N GLU A 108 16.26 6.75 -12.11
CA GLU A 108 15.66 7.57 -13.17
C GLU A 108 14.94 8.79 -12.57
N GLY A 109 14.13 8.58 -11.53
CA GLY A 109 13.49 9.66 -10.79
C GLY A 109 14.50 10.61 -10.16
N SER A 110 15.57 10.08 -9.55
CA SER A 110 16.64 10.91 -8.98
C SER A 110 17.34 11.76 -10.04
N LYS A 111 17.68 11.17 -11.19
CA LYS A 111 18.32 11.87 -12.31
C LYS A 111 17.43 13.00 -12.81
N PHE A 112 16.14 12.74 -13.01
CA PHE A 112 15.19 13.77 -13.45
C PHE A 112 15.17 14.97 -12.51
N THR A 113 15.12 14.73 -11.19
CA THR A 113 15.14 15.83 -10.21
C THR A 113 16.47 16.60 -10.22
N ILE A 114 17.60 15.93 -10.43
CA ILE A 114 18.91 16.58 -10.59
C ILE A 114 18.95 17.44 -11.85
N ASP A 115 18.47 16.92 -12.98
CA ASP A 115 18.38 17.67 -14.24
C ASP A 115 17.47 18.91 -14.07
N LEU A 116 16.41 18.80 -13.26
CA LEU A 116 15.53 19.93 -12.94
C LEU A 116 16.27 21.02 -12.14
N LEU A 117 17.09 20.63 -11.17
CA LEU A 117 17.94 21.57 -10.42
C LEU A 117 18.98 22.24 -11.32
N GLU A 118 19.57 21.50 -12.25
CA GLU A 118 20.51 22.04 -13.25
C GLU A 118 19.82 23.06 -14.17
N MET A 119 18.61 22.76 -14.65
CA MET A 119 17.80 23.70 -15.41
C MET A 119 17.50 24.98 -14.60
N LEU A 120 17.23 24.86 -13.29
CA LEU A 120 17.04 26.01 -12.43
C LEU A 120 18.30 26.87 -12.33
N VAL A 121 19.50 26.27 -12.29
CA VAL A 121 20.76 27.03 -12.29
C VAL A 121 20.85 27.93 -13.51
N GLU A 122 20.43 27.44 -14.69
CA GLU A 122 20.45 28.21 -15.93
C GLU A 122 19.33 29.26 -16.00
N LYS A 123 18.09 28.90 -15.63
CA LYS A 123 16.93 29.78 -15.78
C LYS A 123 16.86 30.89 -14.74
N THR A 124 17.51 30.72 -13.59
CA THR A 124 17.48 31.69 -12.49
C THR A 124 18.69 32.62 -12.45
N GLN A 125 19.62 32.52 -13.42
CA GLN A 125 20.79 33.40 -13.48
C GLN A 125 20.40 34.88 -13.51
N GLY A 126 21.05 35.67 -12.65
CA GLY A 126 20.79 37.11 -12.50
C GLY A 126 19.55 37.46 -11.67
N ASN A 127 18.73 36.48 -11.27
CA ASN A 127 17.56 36.70 -10.41
C ASN A 127 17.79 36.26 -8.95
N LEU A 128 18.86 35.53 -8.67
CA LEU A 128 19.21 35.04 -7.34
C LEU A 128 20.21 35.96 -6.64
N SER A 129 20.13 36.01 -5.31
CA SER A 129 21.23 36.52 -4.49
C SER A 129 22.48 35.63 -4.61
N GLU A 130 23.65 36.15 -4.21
CA GLU A 130 24.90 35.40 -4.25
C GLU A 130 24.84 34.14 -3.37
N GLU A 131 24.19 34.24 -2.21
CA GLU A 131 23.96 33.13 -1.29
C GLU A 131 23.10 32.05 -1.94
N GLU A 132 21.93 32.41 -2.48
CA GLU A 132 21.01 31.46 -3.15
C GLU A 132 21.62 30.80 -4.38
N SER A 133 22.35 31.55 -5.21
CA SER A 133 23.07 31.00 -6.36
C SER A 133 24.13 30.00 -5.92
N THR A 134 24.86 30.30 -4.85
CA THR A 134 25.90 29.42 -4.32
C THR A 134 25.29 28.14 -3.74
N GLU A 135 24.21 28.27 -2.96
CA GLU A 135 23.47 27.14 -2.39
C GLU A 135 22.94 26.20 -3.47
N LEU A 136 22.24 26.75 -4.49
CA LEU A 136 21.70 25.95 -5.58
C LEU A 136 22.81 25.17 -6.32
N LYS A 137 23.94 25.83 -6.61
CA LYS A 137 25.08 25.18 -7.28
C LYS A 137 25.71 24.09 -6.43
N GLN A 138 25.95 24.37 -5.14
CA GLN A 138 26.53 23.39 -4.21
C GLN A 138 25.63 22.17 -4.05
N LEU A 139 24.33 22.40 -3.84
CA LEU A 139 23.33 21.34 -3.72
C LEU A 139 23.28 20.47 -4.98
N THR A 140 23.24 21.09 -6.16
CA THR A 140 23.20 20.38 -7.45
C THR A 140 24.44 19.52 -7.63
N GLN A 141 25.63 20.07 -7.36
CA GLN A 141 26.89 19.33 -7.47
C GLN A 141 26.98 18.17 -6.47
N GLU A 142 26.52 18.38 -5.23
CA GLU A 142 26.49 17.33 -4.23
C GLU A 142 25.60 16.15 -4.67
N LEU A 143 24.39 16.45 -5.16
CA LEU A 143 23.46 15.42 -5.63
C LEU A 143 23.99 14.68 -6.86
N GLN A 144 24.61 15.38 -7.82
CA GLN A 144 25.27 14.77 -8.97
C GLN A 144 26.36 13.78 -8.54
N ASN A 145 27.22 14.18 -7.61
CA ASN A 145 28.28 13.32 -7.09
C ASN A 145 27.72 12.08 -6.38
N ARG A 146 26.68 12.24 -5.57
CA ARG A 146 25.99 11.13 -4.90
C ARG A 146 25.34 10.19 -5.93
N PHE A 147 24.68 10.74 -6.94
CA PHE A 147 24.06 9.96 -8.01
C PHE A 147 25.07 9.08 -8.73
N VAL A 148 26.22 9.63 -9.13
CA VAL A 148 27.27 8.85 -9.82
C VAL A 148 27.78 7.71 -8.94
N GLN A 149 28.01 7.97 -7.65
CA GLN A 149 28.47 6.94 -6.70
C GLN A 149 27.45 5.80 -6.56
N ILE A 150 26.18 6.13 -6.34
CA ILE A 150 25.12 5.11 -6.19
C ILE A 150 24.87 4.38 -7.50
N ALA A 151 24.86 5.08 -8.64
CA ALA A 151 24.68 4.46 -9.96
C ALA A 151 25.79 3.43 -10.25
N GLN A 152 27.03 3.71 -9.88
CA GLN A 152 28.15 2.77 -10.00
C GLN A 152 27.96 1.54 -9.09
N LEU A 153 27.54 1.74 -7.84
CA LEU A 153 27.29 0.65 -6.90
C LEU A 153 26.15 -0.26 -7.38
N VAL A 154 25.04 0.32 -7.83
CA VAL A 154 23.91 -0.43 -8.39
C VAL A 154 24.34 -1.21 -9.64
N ALA A 155 25.10 -0.59 -10.54
CA ALA A 155 25.62 -1.26 -11.73
C ALA A 155 26.53 -2.46 -11.38
N ALA A 156 27.37 -2.36 -10.35
CA ALA A 156 28.20 -3.46 -9.88
C ALA A 156 27.36 -4.61 -9.29
N GLN A 157 26.35 -4.30 -8.47
CA GLN A 157 25.44 -5.30 -7.88
C GLN A 157 24.62 -6.05 -8.93
N MET A 158 24.20 -5.37 -10.00
CA MET A 158 23.49 -6.00 -11.11
C MET A 158 24.36 -6.99 -11.89
N GLN A 159 25.67 -6.73 -12.00
CA GLN A 159 26.60 -7.64 -12.66
C GLN A 159 26.89 -8.90 -11.83
N GLU A 160 26.99 -8.76 -10.50
CA GLU A 160 27.15 -9.91 -9.59
C GLU A 160 25.88 -10.79 -9.53
N GLY A 161 24.69 -10.17 -9.56
CA GLY A 161 23.42 -10.91 -9.61
C GLY A 161 23.15 -11.64 -10.94
N ALA A 162 23.70 -11.15 -12.05
CA ALA A 162 23.64 -11.82 -13.35
C ALA A 162 24.65 -12.99 -13.48
N GLN A 163 25.56 -13.15 -12.50
CA GLN A 163 26.66 -14.10 -12.54
C GLN A 163 26.69 -15.00 -11.29
N ALA A 164 25.53 -15.47 -10.84
CA ALA A 164 25.46 -16.61 -9.92
C ALA A 164 25.62 -17.94 -10.69
N PRO A 165 26.40 -18.91 -10.17
CA PRO A 165 26.98 -19.99 -10.96
C PRO A 165 25.94 -21.03 -11.34
N ALA A 166 25.98 -21.47 -12.60
CA ALA A 166 25.37 -22.72 -13.02
C ALA A 166 25.77 -23.82 -12.05
N ALA A 167 24.80 -24.30 -11.26
CA ALA A 167 24.98 -25.36 -10.29
C ALA A 167 25.61 -26.56 -11.00
N GLN A 168 26.83 -26.88 -10.58
CA GLN A 168 27.53 -28.11 -10.94
C GLN A 168 26.66 -29.27 -10.46
N THR A 169 26.01 -29.97 -11.39
CA THR A 169 25.43 -31.28 -11.11
C THR A 169 26.57 -32.23 -10.78
N PRO A 170 26.67 -32.77 -9.55
CA PRO A 170 27.60 -33.85 -9.30
C PRO A 170 27.05 -35.07 -10.03
N SER A 171 27.60 -35.37 -11.22
CA SER A 171 27.39 -36.64 -11.89
C SER A 171 27.96 -37.74 -11.00
N GLY A 172 27.09 -38.33 -10.20
CA GLY A 172 27.37 -39.54 -9.43
C GLY A 172 27.68 -40.67 -10.39
N ILE A 173 28.97 -41.01 -10.45
CA ILE A 173 29.47 -42.27 -11.00
C ILE A 173 28.87 -43.39 -10.14
N ILE A 174 27.91 -44.11 -10.71
CA ILE A 174 27.50 -45.43 -10.23
C ILE A 174 28.38 -46.48 -10.93
N ASP A 175 29.20 -47.12 -10.14
CA ASP A 175 30.13 -48.18 -10.54
C ASP A 175 29.36 -49.50 -10.74
N PRO A 176 29.40 -50.19 -11.90
CA PRO A 176 28.75 -51.47 -12.08
C PRO A 176 29.74 -52.60 -11.85
N THR A 177 29.90 -53.03 -10.60
CA THR A 177 30.43 -54.38 -10.28
C THR A 177 29.78 -54.87 -8.99
N ALA A 178 28.65 -55.56 -9.16
CA ALA A 178 28.09 -56.57 -8.26
C ALA A 178 27.18 -57.49 -9.10
#